data_AF-A0A950AL18-F1
#
_entry.id   AF-A0A950AL18-F1
#
_cell.length_a   1.000
_cell.length_b   1.000
_cell.length_c   1.000
_cell.angle_alpha   90.00
_cell.angle_beta   90.00
_cell.angle_gamma   90.00
#
_symmetry.space_group_name_H-M   'P 1'
#
loop_
_entity.id
_entity.type
_entity.pdbx_description
1 polymer ?
#
loop_
_entity_poly.entity_id
_entity_poly.type
_entity_poly.pdbx_seq_one_letter_code
_entity_poly.pdbx_strand_id
1 'polypeptide(L)' 'MVTKLQAAKVALEAGIPSVIASGLQPGIVAAAAAGKPAGTRISGGQ' A
#
# COMPACT_ATOMS: atom_id res chain seq x y z
N MET A 1 -8.67 8.32 6.78
CA MET A 1 -7.59 7.31 6.82
C MET A 1 -7.99 5.99 7.46
N VAL A 2 -8.86 5.99 8.48
CA VAL A 2 -9.27 4.79 9.24
C VAL A 2 -9.63 3.57 8.37
N THR A 3 -10.55 3.72 7.41
CA THR A 3 -11.02 2.59 6.60
C THR A 3 -9.96 2.01 5.65
N LYS A 4 -8.99 2.81 5.21
CA LYS A 4 -7.86 2.32 4.41
C LYS A 4 -6.92 1.45 5.25
N LEU A 5 -6.71 1.81 6.52
CA LEU A 5 -5.91 1.01 7.45
C LEU A 5 -6.61 -0.30 7.82
N GLN A 6 -7.93 -0.27 8.01
CA GLN A 6 -8.72 -1.49 8.22
C GLN A 6 -8.62 -2.44 7.01
N ALA A 7 -8.76 -1.91 5.79
CA ALA A 7 -8.61 -2.71 4.57
C ALA A 7 -7.19 -3.28 4.44
N ALA A 8 -6.16 -2.48 4.70
CA ALA A 8 -4.77 -2.93 4.67
C ALA A 8 -4.48 -4.00 5.72
N LYS A 9 -5.12 -3.92 6.91
CA LYS A 9 -5.04 -4.96 7.94
C LYS A 9 -5.60 -6.28 7.43
N VAL A 10 -6.81 -6.27 6.86
CA VAL A 10 -7.45 -7.48 6.28
C VAL A 10 -6.59 -8.10 5.17
N ALA A 11 -6.06 -7.27 4.27
CA ALA A 11 -5.16 -7.73 3.20
C ALA A 11 -3.87 -8.35 3.77
N LEU A 12 -3.29 -7.72 4.80
CA LEU A 12 -2.06 -8.19 5.41
C LEU A 12 -2.24 -9.51 6.16
N GLU A 13 -3.38 -9.71 6.84
CA GLU A 13 -3.75 -10.99 7.47
C GLU A 13 -3.84 -12.14 6.44
N ALA A 14 -4.16 -11.82 5.18
CA ALA A 14 -4.11 -12.75 4.05
C ALA A 14 -2.73 -12.87 3.38
N GLY A 15 -1.68 -12.22 3.93
CA GLY A 15 -0.33 -12.22 3.37
C GLY A 15 -0.14 -11.28 2.17
N ILE A 16 -1.09 -10.36 1.91
CA ILE A 16 -1.06 -9.46 0.76
C ILE A 16 -0.53 -8.09 1.20
N PRO A 17 0.71 -7.70 0.81
CA PRO A 17 1.22 -6.37 1.10
C PRO A 17 0.41 -5.30 0.35
N SER A 18 0.24 -4.15 0.98
CA SER A 18 -0.58 -3.05 0.46
C SER A 18 0.21 -1.75 0.38
N VAL A 19 -0.20 -0.86 -0.52
CA VAL A 19 0.35 0.49 -0.65
C VAL A 19 -0.80 1.50 -0.61
N ILE A 20 -0.66 2.52 0.23
CA ILE A 20 -1.57 3.67 0.28
C ILE A 20 -0.82 4.89 -0.25
N ALA A 21 -1.25 5.41 -1.40
CA ALA A 21 -0.60 6.54 -2.05
C ALA A 21 -1.62 7.57 -2.59
N SER A 22 -1.15 8.78 -2.90
CA SER A 22 -1.96 9.81 -3.54
C SER A 22 -2.22 9.46 -5.00
N GLY A 23 -3.48 9.33 -5.39
CA GLY A 23 -3.87 9.06 -6.79
C GLY A 23 -3.60 10.24 -7.74
N LEU A 24 -3.31 11.43 -7.21
CA LEU A 24 -2.98 12.62 -8.01
C LEU A 24 -1.54 12.64 -8.51
N GLN A 25 -0.68 11.77 -7.99
CA GLN A 25 0.71 11.70 -8.41
C GLN A 25 0.82 10.87 -9.72
N PRO A 26 1.30 11.46 -10.82
CA PRO A 26 1.45 10.72 -12.07
C PRO A 26 2.40 9.52 -11.91
N GLY A 27 2.03 8.38 -12.50
CA GLY A 27 2.84 7.16 -12.47
C GLY A 27 2.87 6.41 -11.13
N ILE A 28 2.07 6.81 -10.13
CA ILE A 28 2.13 6.24 -8.78
C ILE A 28 1.85 4.74 -8.73
N VAL A 29 0.94 4.24 -9.58
CA VAL A 29 0.60 2.82 -9.66
C VAL A 29 1.79 1.99 -10.15
N ALA A 30 2.48 2.46 -11.20
CA ALA A 30 3.66 1.79 -11.73
C ALA A 30 4.83 1.82 -10.72
N ALA A 31 5.01 2.92 -10.00
CA ALA A 31 6.01 3.03 -8.94
C ALA A 31 5.75 2.03 -7.80
N ALA A 32 4.51 1.93 -7.32
CA ALA A 32 4.10 0.98 -6.28
C ALA A 32 4.30 -0.48 -6.73
N ALA A 33 3.90 -0.82 -7.95
CA ALA A 33 4.07 -2.16 -8.52
C ALA A 33 5.55 -2.55 -8.69
N ALA A 34 6.41 -1.60 -9.01
CA ALA A 34 7.85 -1.80 -9.12
C ALA A 34 8.58 -1.84 -7.77
N GLY A 35 7.87 -1.75 -6.64
CA GLY A 35 8.45 -1.71 -5.30
C GLY A 35 9.22 -0.43 -4.97
N LYS A 36 9.06 0.62 -5.78
CA LYS A 36 9.66 1.94 -5.51
C LYS A 36 8.90 2.64 -4.38
N PRO A 37 9.52 3.59 -3.66
CA PRO A 37 8.82 4.40 -2.68
C PRO A 37 7.60 5.10 -3.30
N ALA A 38 6.40 4.77 -2.81
CA ALA A 38 5.12 5.26 -3.32
C ALA A 38 4.14 5.42 -2.16
N GLY A 39 4.13 6.59 -1.50
CA GLY A 39 3.32 6.80 -0.31
C GLY A 39 3.72 5.92 0.87
N THR A 40 2.76 5.23 1.48
CA THR A 40 2.97 4.35 2.64
C THR A 40 2.80 2.89 2.25
N ARG A 41 3.89 2.12 2.37
CA ARG A 41 3.86 0.67 2.23
C ARG A 41 3.48 0.02 3.55
N ILE A 42 2.49 -0.86 3.52
CA ILE A 42 2.07 -1.70 4.65
C ILE A 42 2.44 -3.14 4.31
N SER A 43 3.41 -3.67 5.06
CA SER A 43 3.88 -5.05 4.96
C SER A 43 4.13 -5.58 6.36
N GLY A 44 3.90 -6.87 6.56
CA GLY A 44 4.19 -7.53 7.83
C GLY A 44 5.68 -7.43 8.11
N GLY A 45 6.04 -7.12 9.36
CA GLY A 45 7.39 -7.33 9.83
C GLY A 45 7.71 -8.81 9.75
N GLN A 46 8.95 -9.14 9.38
CA GLN A 46 9.50 -10.45 9.74
C GLN A 46 9.54 -10.60 11.25
#